data_AF-A0A524LX77-F1
#
_entry.id   AF-A0A524LX77-F1
#
_cell.length_a   1.000
_cell.length_b   1.000
_cell.length_c   1.000
_cell.angle_alpha   90.00
_cell.angle_beta   90.00
_cell.angle_gamma   90.00
#
_symmetry.space_group_name_H-M   'P 1'
#
loop_
_entity.id
_entity.type
_entity.pdbx_description
1 polymer ?
#
loop_
_entity_poly.entity_id
_entity_poly.type
_entity_poly.pdbx_seq_one_letter_code
_entity_poly.pdbx_strand_id
1 'polypeptide(L)'
;LAALLSRAYMGYEDRSFALENYESASLLAGTLAEAPAFRAENSGMLSASALDKLSGPDGQDERMKFFAAFSGNYPFQVEIRTGDGRWQWLIDPEIVEPGYLMGKQEKVAASVPVVIELNPAESVPGTLTVVLYKTPWM
;
A
#
# COMPACT_ATOMS: atom_id res chain seq x y z
N LEU A 1 -9.80 -8.09 -23.77
CA LEU A 1 -10.01 -6.72 -23.27
C LEU A 1 -10.58 -6.82 -21.86
N ALA A 2 -9.73 -6.72 -20.85
CA ALA A 2 -10.14 -6.76 -19.44
C ALA A 2 -10.30 -5.31 -18.96
N ALA A 3 -11.51 -4.94 -18.51
CA ALA A 3 -11.79 -3.63 -17.95
C ALA A 3 -11.43 -3.64 -16.45
N LEU A 4 -10.41 -2.87 -16.08
CA LEU A 4 -10.06 -2.60 -14.69
C LEU A 4 -11.14 -1.71 -14.06
N LEU A 5 -12.07 -2.32 -13.33
CA LEU A 5 -13.07 -1.60 -12.53
C LEU A 5 -12.46 -1.21 -11.18
N SER A 6 -11.93 0.00 -11.09
CA SER A 6 -11.53 0.61 -9.82
C SER A 6 -12.77 1.04 -9.03
N ARG A 7 -12.97 0.45 -7.84
CA ARG A 7 -14.00 0.89 -6.89
C ARG A 7 -13.43 2.02 -6.02
N ALA A 8 -13.89 3.24 -6.24
CA ALA A 8 -13.61 4.38 -5.38
C ALA A 8 -14.59 4.40 -4.19
N TYR A 9 -14.07 4.31 -2.96
CA TYR A 9 -14.84 4.54 -1.74
C TYR A 9 -14.70 6.03 -1.38
N MET A 10 -15.67 6.86 -1.78
CA MET A 10 -15.65 8.30 -1.49
C MET A 10 -16.29 8.57 -0.13
N GLY A 11 -15.46 8.73 0.92
CA GLY A 11 -15.87 9.36 2.17
C GLY A 11 -15.94 10.88 1.98
N TYR A 12 -17.06 11.48 2.39
CA TYR A 12 -17.44 12.87 2.07
C TYR A 12 -16.89 13.87 3.10
N GLU A 13 -15.57 14.10 3.17
CA GLU A 13 -14.99 15.28 3.87
C GLU A 13 -13.74 15.76 3.08
N ASP A 14 -13.77 17.04 2.68
CA ASP A 14 -12.86 17.80 1.81
C ASP A 14 -12.42 17.19 0.44
N ARG A 15 -12.91 17.78 -0.65
CA ARG A 15 -12.71 17.29 -2.02
C ARG A 15 -11.37 17.70 -2.64
N SER A 16 -10.73 18.78 -2.18
CA SER A 16 -9.53 19.31 -2.84
C SER A 16 -8.33 18.40 -2.68
N PHE A 17 -8.03 17.95 -1.45
CA PHE A 17 -6.90 17.07 -1.20
C PHE A 17 -7.06 15.72 -1.90
N ALA A 18 -8.27 15.14 -1.86
CA ALA A 18 -8.58 13.88 -2.53
C ALA A 18 -8.43 13.96 -4.05
N LEU A 19 -8.96 14.99 -4.69
CA LEU A 19 -8.83 15.18 -6.13
C LEU A 19 -7.38 15.45 -6.55
N GLU A 20 -6.64 16.24 -5.79
CA GLU A 20 -5.26 16.62 -6.11
C GLU A 20 -4.28 15.46 -5.93
N ASN A 21 -4.50 14.57 -4.97
CA ASN A 21 -3.54 13.55 -4.58
C ASN A 21 -3.94 12.12 -5.01
N TYR A 22 -5.15 11.91 -5.53
CA TYR A 22 -5.58 10.59 -6.00
C TYR A 22 -4.73 10.07 -7.16
N GLU A 23 -4.35 10.93 -8.10
CA GLU A 23 -3.46 10.56 -9.21
C GLU A 23 -2.11 10.08 -8.67
N SER A 24 -1.54 10.82 -7.71
CA SER A 24 -0.30 10.43 -7.05
C SER A 24 -0.43 9.12 -6.27
N ALA A 25 -1.52 8.93 -5.53
CA ALA A 25 -1.80 7.69 -4.80
C ALA A 25 -1.92 6.50 -5.77
N SER A 26 -2.59 6.68 -6.92
CA SER A 26 -2.77 5.64 -7.92
C SER A 26 -1.47 5.29 -8.63
N LEU A 27 -0.65 6.29 -8.95
CA LEU A 27 0.68 6.08 -9.54
C LEU A 27 1.59 5.34 -8.56
N LEU A 28 1.56 5.72 -7.28
CA LEU A 28 2.28 5.02 -6.23
C LEU A 28 1.78 3.59 -6.08
N ALA A 29 0.47 3.35 -6.03
CA ALA A 29 -0.09 2.00 -5.93
C ALA A 29 0.35 1.10 -7.09
N GLY A 30 0.33 1.62 -8.33
CA GLY A 30 0.84 0.91 -9.50
C GLY A 30 2.34 0.63 -9.42
N THR A 31 3.14 1.64 -9.07
CA THR A 31 4.60 1.49 -8.91
C THR A 31 4.93 0.45 -7.83
N LEU A 32 4.20 0.48 -6.72
CA LEU A 32 4.40 -0.43 -5.59
C LEU A 32 3.98 -1.86 -5.91
N ALA A 33 2.91 -2.07 -6.68
CA ALA A 33 2.55 -3.40 -7.16
C ALA A 33 3.66 -4.05 -8.01
N GLU A 34 4.54 -3.23 -8.60
CA GLU A 34 5.69 -3.69 -9.36
C GLU A 34 7.01 -3.66 -8.58
N ALA A 35 7.00 -3.23 -7.31
CA ALA A 35 8.19 -3.08 -6.51
C ALA A 35 8.88 -4.44 -6.26
N PRO A 36 10.20 -4.57 -6.53
CA PRO A 36 10.95 -5.80 -6.27
C PRO A 36 10.86 -6.26 -4.82
N ALA A 37 10.70 -5.32 -3.88
CA ALA A 37 10.56 -5.61 -2.45
C ALA A 37 9.36 -6.50 -2.11
N PHE A 38 8.31 -6.49 -2.94
CA PHE A 38 7.12 -7.32 -2.70
C PHE A 38 7.09 -8.58 -3.56
N ARG A 39 8.01 -8.75 -4.52
CA ARG A 39 7.90 -9.79 -5.54
C ARG A 39 8.40 -11.14 -5.05
N ALA A 40 7.69 -12.20 -5.47
CA ALA A 40 8.25 -13.54 -5.49
C ALA A 40 9.34 -13.62 -6.57
N GLU A 41 10.38 -14.43 -6.35
CA GLU A 41 11.65 -14.37 -7.08
C GLU A 41 11.52 -14.48 -8.62
N ASN A 42 10.41 -14.98 -9.18
CA ASN A 42 10.28 -15.18 -10.64
C ASN A 42 8.87 -15.07 -11.24
N SER A 43 7.85 -14.62 -10.51
CA SER A 43 6.46 -14.79 -10.98
C SER A 43 5.70 -13.49 -11.30
N GLY A 44 6.30 -12.32 -11.04
CA GLY A 44 5.59 -11.03 -11.14
C GLY A 44 4.42 -10.92 -10.14
N MET A 45 4.26 -11.90 -9.24
CA MET A 45 3.28 -11.92 -8.16
C MET A 45 3.90 -11.37 -6.89
N LEU A 46 3.05 -10.89 -5.98
CA LEU A 46 3.49 -10.49 -4.65
C LEU A 46 3.73 -11.73 -3.79
N SER A 47 4.84 -11.82 -3.07
CA SER A 47 5.10 -12.94 -2.16
C SER A 47 4.58 -12.63 -0.77
N ALA A 48 3.68 -13.47 -0.25
CA ALA A 48 3.23 -13.38 1.15
C ALA A 48 4.43 -13.40 2.12
N SER A 49 5.44 -14.22 1.84
CA SER A 49 6.64 -14.31 2.68
C SER A 49 7.48 -13.03 2.70
N ALA A 50 7.51 -12.28 1.59
CA ALA A 50 8.16 -10.96 1.54
C ALA A 50 7.32 -9.91 2.28
N LEU A 51 6.00 -9.98 2.15
CA LEU A 51 5.08 -9.10 2.88
C LEU A 51 5.12 -9.36 4.39
N ASP A 52 5.25 -10.62 4.82
CA ASP A 52 5.40 -11.00 6.23
C ASP A 52 6.69 -10.42 6.82
N LYS A 53 7.80 -10.49 6.07
CA LYS A 53 9.08 -9.87 6.50
C LYS A 53 8.93 -8.37 6.67
N LEU A 54 8.36 -7.69 5.67
CA LEU A 54 8.20 -6.24 5.69
C LEU A 54 7.19 -5.76 6.75
N SER A 55 6.09 -6.48 6.97
CA SER A 55 5.11 -6.12 8.01
C SER A 55 5.54 -6.52 9.42
N GLY A 56 6.49 -7.45 9.54
CA GLY A 56 6.98 -7.97 10.80
C GLY A 56 7.95 -7.04 11.54
N PRO A 57 8.22 -7.32 12.83
CA PRO A 57 9.15 -6.56 13.66
C PRO A 57 10.59 -6.62 13.14
N ASP A 58 10.98 -7.73 12.51
CA ASP A 58 12.35 -7.96 12.02
C ASP A 58 12.65 -7.24 10.69
N GLY A 59 11.63 -6.74 9.99
CA GLY A 59 11.76 -6.05 8.70
C GLY A 59 12.02 -4.56 8.78
N GLN A 60 12.43 -4.03 9.94
CA GLN A 60 12.55 -2.59 10.18
C GLN A 60 13.50 -1.88 9.18
N ASP A 61 14.71 -2.42 9.01
CA ASP A 61 15.70 -1.86 8.08
C ASP A 61 15.24 -1.92 6.62
N GLU A 62 14.54 -3.01 6.26
CA GLU A 62 14.00 -3.22 4.92
C GLU A 62 12.83 -2.27 4.63
N ARG A 63 11.92 -2.09 5.61
CA ARG A 63 10.86 -1.06 5.56
C ARG A 63 11.45 0.33 5.40
N MET A 64 12.46 0.69 6.18
CA MET A 64 13.07 2.01 6.10
C MET A 64 13.68 2.28 4.72
N LYS A 65 14.40 1.30 4.15
CA LYS A 65 14.94 1.39 2.79
C LYS A 65 13.85 1.44 1.73
N PHE A 66 12.81 0.63 1.90
CA PHE A 66 11.64 0.61 1.02
C PHE A 66 11.01 2.01 0.98
N PHE A 67 10.62 2.56 2.12
CA PHE A 67 10.00 3.89 2.17
C PHE A 67 10.95 4.97 1.66
N ALA A 68 12.25 4.94 2.00
CA ALA A 68 13.23 5.90 1.51
C ALA A 68 13.33 5.96 -0.02
N ALA A 69 13.08 4.86 -0.73
CA ALA A 69 13.09 4.81 -2.19
C ALA A 69 11.87 5.53 -2.84
N PHE A 70 10.79 5.72 -2.09
CA PHE A 70 9.54 6.33 -2.56
C PHE A 70 9.23 7.67 -1.87
N SER A 71 9.83 7.94 -0.71
CA SER A 71 9.49 9.05 0.20
C SER A 71 10.19 10.34 -0.19
N GLY A 72 9.87 10.84 -1.38
CA GLY A 72 10.27 12.17 -1.81
C GLY A 72 9.59 13.30 -1.02
N ASN A 73 8.33 13.16 -0.57
CA ASN A 73 7.59 14.25 0.12
C ASN A 73 6.28 13.86 0.87
N TYR A 74 5.84 12.60 0.90
CA TYR A 74 4.54 12.23 1.50
C TYR A 74 4.64 11.06 2.47
N PRO A 75 4.06 11.13 3.69
CA PRO A 75 3.85 9.96 4.52
C PRO A 75 2.74 9.12 3.90
N PHE A 76 3.06 7.86 3.64
CA PHE A 76 2.10 6.91 3.07
C PHE A 76 2.22 5.55 3.74
N GLN A 77 1.11 4.82 3.78
CA GLN A 77 1.01 3.45 4.25
C GLN A 77 0.64 2.55 3.08
N VAL A 78 1.05 1.28 3.16
CA VAL A 78 0.66 0.26 2.19
C VAL A 78 -0.13 -0.84 2.90
N GLU A 79 -1.35 -1.08 2.45
CA GLU A 79 -2.22 -2.17 2.90
C GLU A 79 -2.38 -3.18 1.76
N ILE A 80 -2.01 -4.44 1.99
CA ILE A 80 -2.20 -5.51 1.02
C ILE A 80 -3.18 -6.51 1.61
N ARG A 81 -4.22 -6.88 0.85
CA ARG A 81 -5.26 -7.82 1.28
C ARG A 81 -5.52 -8.87 0.24
N THR A 82 -5.78 -10.08 0.72
CA THR A 82 -6.30 -11.17 -0.10
C THR A 82 -7.77 -10.95 -0.43
N GLY A 83 -8.21 -11.43 -1.59
CA GLY A 83 -9.57 -11.24 -2.09
C GLY A 83 -10.64 -11.96 -1.26
N ASP A 84 -10.25 -13.00 -0.52
CA ASP A 84 -11.08 -13.69 0.47
C ASP A 84 -11.04 -13.00 1.85
N GLY A 85 -10.21 -11.97 2.02
CA GLY A 85 -10.05 -11.19 3.22
C GLY A 85 -9.38 -11.93 4.39
N ARG A 86 -8.83 -13.14 4.17
CA ARG A 86 -8.24 -13.94 5.24
C ARG A 86 -6.90 -13.40 5.72
N TRP A 87 -6.15 -12.83 4.80
CA TRP A 87 -4.82 -12.28 5.04
C TRP A 87 -4.78 -10.79 4.71
N GLN A 88 -4.15 -10.04 5.61
CA GLN A 88 -3.93 -8.61 5.50
C GLN A 88 -2.51 -8.31 6.00
N TRP A 89 -1.76 -7.57 5.19
CA TRP A 89 -0.46 -7.02 5.54
C TRP A 89 -0.57 -5.51 5.61
N LEU A 90 -0.04 -4.94 6.68
CA LEU A 90 0.03 -3.52 6.90
C LEU A 90 1.51 -3.13 6.99
N ILE A 91 1.95 -2.25 6.09
CA ILE A 91 3.32 -1.80 6.01
C ILE A 91 3.31 -0.31 6.28
N ASP A 92 3.80 0.06 7.47
CA ASP A 92 3.81 1.42 7.97
C ASP A 92 5.21 2.01 8.04
N PRO A 93 5.38 3.28 7.67
CA PRO A 93 6.60 4.02 7.96
C PRO A 93 6.64 4.31 9.46
N GLU A 94 7.63 3.76 10.15
CA GLU A 94 7.82 3.93 11.61
C GLU A 94 7.99 5.39 12.07
N ILE A 95 8.20 6.31 11.13
CA ILE A 95 8.35 7.76 11.35
C ILE A 95 7.06 8.37 11.93
N VAL A 96 5.94 7.65 11.88
CA VAL A 96 4.66 8.15 12.34
C VAL A 96 4.35 7.55 13.71
N GLU A 97 4.37 8.37 14.77
CA GLU A 97 4.01 7.94 16.13
C GLU A 97 2.71 7.12 16.10
N PRO A 98 2.63 5.99 16.83
CA PRO A 98 1.41 5.20 16.95
C PRO A 98 0.31 6.07 17.57
N GLY A 99 -0.53 6.67 16.71
CA GLY A 99 -1.53 7.67 17.08
C GLY A 99 -1.61 8.85 16.10
N TYR A 100 -0.54 9.18 15.38
CA TYR A 100 -0.53 10.27 14.40
C TYR A 100 -1.34 9.91 13.14
N LEU A 101 -1.36 8.64 12.73
CA LEU A 101 -2.26 8.11 11.67
C LEU A 101 -3.70 7.85 12.15
N MET A 102 -3.98 7.90 13.46
CA MET A 102 -5.32 7.71 14.01
C MET A 102 -6.14 9.01 14.12
N GLY A 103 -5.56 10.15 13.72
CA GLY A 103 -6.25 11.44 13.69
C GLY A 103 -7.27 11.55 12.55
N LYS A 104 -8.19 12.52 12.68
CA LYS A 104 -9.11 13.00 11.63
C LYS A 104 -8.38 13.70 10.46
N GLN A 105 -7.21 13.18 10.06
CA GLN A 105 -6.47 13.72 8.93
C GLN A 105 -7.15 13.29 7.63
N GLU A 106 -7.24 14.22 6.69
CA GLU A 106 -7.64 13.89 5.32
C GLU A 106 -6.67 12.85 4.76
N LYS A 107 -7.24 11.79 4.19
CA LYS A 107 -6.49 10.68 3.61
C LYS A 107 -7.00 10.37 2.23
N VAL A 108 -6.09 9.94 1.36
CA VAL A 108 -6.40 9.52 0.01
C VAL A 108 -5.91 8.11 -0.19
N ALA A 109 -6.82 7.22 -0.55
CA ALA A 109 -6.49 5.83 -0.83
C ALA A 109 -6.66 5.55 -2.32
N ALA A 110 -5.69 4.84 -2.88
CA ALA A 110 -5.80 4.25 -4.20
C ALA A 110 -5.45 2.78 -4.14
N SER A 111 -6.25 1.97 -4.84
CA SER A 111 -6.15 0.52 -4.81
C SER A 111 -5.94 -0.03 -6.20
N VAL A 112 -5.03 -0.99 -6.33
CA VAL A 112 -4.79 -1.74 -7.56
C VAL A 112 -4.97 -3.23 -7.30
N PRO A 113 -5.57 -3.98 -8.25
CA PRO A 113 -5.66 -5.42 -8.14
C PRO A 113 -4.28 -6.05 -8.31
N VAL A 114 -3.99 -7.06 -7.49
CA VAL A 114 -2.71 -7.79 -7.50
C VAL A 114 -2.97 -9.29 -7.37
N VAL A 115 -1.95 -10.10 -7.64
CA VAL A 115 -1.96 -11.54 -7.34
C VAL A 115 -0.91 -11.80 -6.27
N ILE A 116 -1.29 -12.51 -5.22
CA ILE A 116 -0.47 -12.79 -4.05
C ILE A 116 -0.20 -14.29 -4.02
N GLU A 117 1.06 -14.65 -4.09
CA GLU A 117 1.57 -16.00 -3.87
C GLU A 117 1.66 -16.25 -2.36
N LEU A 118 0.77 -17.10 -1.84
CA LEU A 118 0.78 -17.50 -0.43
C LEU A 118 1.86 -18.58 -0.19
N ASN A 119 2.02 -19.47 -1.16
CA ASN A 119 3.03 -20.52 -1.19
C ASN A 119 3.27 -20.96 -2.66
N PRO A 120 4.29 -21.78 -2.94
CA PRO A 120 4.60 -22.19 -4.33
C PRO A 120 3.48 -22.93 -5.08
N ALA A 121 2.45 -23.41 -4.38
CA ALA A 121 1.30 -24.13 -4.96
C ALA A 121 0.00 -23.31 -4.96
N GLU A 122 -0.02 -22.13 -4.33
CA GLU A 122 -1.22 -21.36 -4.09
C GLU A 122 -0.99 -19.86 -4.29
N SER A 123 -1.73 -19.32 -5.26
CA SER A 123 -1.80 -17.89 -5.53
C SER A 123 -3.25 -17.44 -5.51
N VAL A 124 -3.51 -16.30 -4.87
CA VAL A 124 -4.84 -15.75 -4.72
C VAL A 124 -4.89 -14.32 -5.25
N PRO A 125 -6.02 -13.89 -5.83
CA PRO A 125 -6.21 -12.48 -6.15
C PRO A 125 -6.25 -11.67 -4.85
N GLY A 126 -5.79 -10.43 -4.93
CA GLY A 126 -5.75 -9.50 -3.83
C GLY A 126 -5.85 -8.05 -4.27
N THR A 127 -5.67 -7.15 -3.32
CA THR A 127 -5.69 -5.71 -3.55
C THR A 127 -4.55 -5.09 -2.78
N LEU A 128 -3.74 -4.29 -3.47
CA LEU A 128 -2.75 -3.40 -2.85
C LEU A 128 -3.35 -2.01 -2.81
N THR A 129 -3.39 -1.44 -1.61
CA THR A 129 -3.92 -0.11 -1.35
C THR A 129 -2.81 0.77 -0.79
N VAL A 130 -2.60 1.93 -1.41
CA VAL A 130 -1.75 2.98 -0.87
C VAL A 130 -2.62 4.02 -0.23
N VAL A 131 -2.30 4.38 1.01
CA VAL A 131 -2.98 5.44 1.75
C VAL A 131 -2.00 6.58 1.95
N LEU A 132 -2.25 7.70 1.28
CA LEU A 132 -1.56 8.96 1.50
C LEU A 132 -2.22 9.72 2.65
N TYR A 133 -1.41 10.24 3.55
CA TYR A 133 -1.87 11.09 4.64
C TYR A 133 -1.53 12.55 4.37
N LYS A 134 -2.50 13.44 4.59
CA LYS A 134 -2.24 14.88 4.59
C LYS A 134 -1.39 15.20 5.81
N THR A 135 -0.14 15.59 5.59
CA THR A 135 0.64 16.22 6.64
C THR A 135 0.00 17.57 6.98
N PRO A 136 -0.33 17.85 8.24
CA PRO A 136 -0.43 19.23 8.70
C PRO A 136 0.98 19.80 8.54
N TRP A 137 1.25 20.49 7.45
CA TRP A 137 2.54 21.15 7.24
C TRP A 137 2.83 22.10 8.41
N MET A 138 4.09 22.10 8.85
CA MET A 138 4.71 23.17 9.64
C MET A 138 4.64 24.51 8.90
#